data_AF-A0A4Y7U3Y7-F1
#
_entry.id   AF-A0A4Y7U3Y7-F1
#
_cell.length_a   1.000
_cell.length_b   1.000
_cell.length_c   1.000
_cell.angle_alpha   90.00
_cell.angle_beta   90.00
_cell.angle_gamma   90.00
#
_symmetry.space_group_name_H-M   'P 1'
#
loop_
_entity.id
_entity.type
_entity.pdbx_description
1 polymer ?
#
loop_
_entity_poly.entity_id
_entity_poly.type
_entity_poly.pdbx_seq_one_letter_code
_entity_poly.pdbx_strand_id
1 'polypeptide(L)'
;HSHNINLEEAKVFFAEISKKYSKYPNIIYEIFNEPDYESWAEVKAYSEEVIKVIRENDPNNIILVGSPHWDQDVDLAAADPILGVTNIMYTMHFYAATHGKELRDRTDA
;
A
#
# COMPACT_ATOMS: atom_id res chain seq x y z
N HIS A 1 0.79 -16.45 -2.23
CA HIS A 1 0.36 -15.07 -1.93
C HIS A 1 -0.56 -15.11 -0.73
N SER A 2 -0.41 -14.17 0.22
CA SER A 2 -1.39 -13.95 1.28
C SER A 2 -2.20 -12.74 0.87
N HIS A 3 -3.52 -12.88 0.85
CA HIS A 3 -4.45 -11.79 0.57
C HIS A 3 -5.14 -11.29 1.84
N ASN A 4 -4.74 -11.78 3.01
CA ASN A 4 -5.32 -11.40 4.28
C ASN A 4 -4.48 -10.34 5.00
N ILE A 5 -5.12 -9.52 5.83
CA ILE A 5 -4.43 -8.68 6.82
C ILE A 5 -3.60 -9.53 7.79
N ASN A 6 -2.30 -9.27 7.85
CA ASN A 6 -1.33 -9.86 8.78
C ASN A 6 -0.56 -8.74 9.50
N LEU A 7 -1.29 -7.93 10.28
CA LEU A 7 -0.80 -6.66 10.83
C LEU A 7 0.43 -6.83 11.72
N GLU A 8 0.41 -7.81 12.63
CA GLU A 8 1.50 -8.01 13.59
C GLU A 8 2.79 -8.46 12.90
N GLU A 9 2.68 -9.41 11.98
CA GLU A 9 3.79 -9.91 11.17
C GLU A 9 4.38 -8.81 10.29
N ALA A 10 3.51 -8.01 9.65
CA ALA A 10 3.92 -6.90 8.80
C ALA A 10 4.68 -5.85 9.61
N LYS A 11 4.19 -5.45 10.79
CA LYS A 11 4.88 -4.49 11.66
C LYS A 11 6.25 -5.00 12.08
N VAL A 12 6.37 -6.27 12.47
CA VAL A 12 7.67 -6.89 12.82
C VAL A 12 8.63 -6.85 11.63
N PHE A 13 8.18 -7.31 10.46
CA PHE A 13 9.00 -7.33 9.25
C PHE A 13 9.45 -5.93 8.84
N PHE A 14 8.52 -4.99 8.70
CA PHE A 14 8.84 -3.65 8.22
C PHE A 14 9.64 -2.84 9.25
N ALA A 15 9.50 -3.09 10.55
CA ALA A 15 10.41 -2.52 11.56
C ALA A 15 11.85 -2.97 11.34
N GLU A 16 12.08 -4.26 11.06
CA GLU A 16 13.43 -4.79 10.80
C GLU A 16 14.01 -4.21 9.50
N ILE A 17 13.25 -4.28 8.41
CA ILE A 17 13.72 -3.86 7.08
C ILE A 17 13.97 -2.35 7.04
N SER A 18 13.04 -1.54 7.54
CA SER A 18 13.21 -0.07 7.54
C SER A 18 14.42 0.34 8.39
N LYS A 19 14.61 -0.24 9.57
CA LYS A 19 15.79 0.03 10.40
C LYS A 19 17.10 -0.37 9.73
N LYS A 20 17.12 -1.49 9.01
CA LYS A 20 18.33 -2.02 8.37
C LYS A 20 18.70 -1.24 7.10
N TYR A 21 17.71 -0.79 6.34
CA TYR A 21 17.91 -0.30 4.98
C TYR A 21 17.52 1.17 4.75
N SER A 22 17.09 1.92 5.78
CA SER A 22 16.64 3.32 5.64
C SER A 22 17.63 4.27 4.96
N LYS A 23 18.93 3.98 5.01
CA LYS A 23 19.98 4.80 4.38
C LYS A 23 20.11 4.61 2.87
N TYR A 24 19.43 3.62 2.28
CA TYR A 24 19.55 3.31 0.86
C TYR A 24 18.37 3.91 0.09
N PRO A 25 18.62 4.82 -0.87
CA PRO A 25 17.54 5.48 -1.61
C PRO A 25 16.87 4.57 -2.67
N ASN A 26 17.38 3.36 -2.86
CA ASN A 26 16.87 2.39 -3.84
C ASN A 26 15.72 1.52 -3.27
N ILE A 27 15.41 1.65 -1.98
CA ILE A 27 14.37 0.84 -1.32
C ILE A 27 13.01 1.48 -1.53
N ILE A 28 12.05 0.63 -1.88
CA ILE A 28 10.63 0.94 -1.95
C ILE A 28 9.92 -0.15 -1.14
N TYR A 29 9.00 0.25 -0.26
CA TYR A 29 8.24 -0.68 0.56
C TYR A 29 6.85 -0.88 -0.05
N GLU A 30 6.50 -2.09 -0.42
CA GLU A 30 5.13 -2.44 -0.81
C GLU A 30 4.50 -3.22 0.33
N ILE A 31 3.56 -2.59 1.04
CA ILE A 31 3.15 -3.04 2.38
C ILE A 31 2.05 -4.08 2.39
N PHE A 32 1.31 -4.20 1.28
CA PHE A 32 0.30 -5.21 1.05
C PHE A 32 0.06 -5.33 -0.45
N ASN A 33 0.45 -6.46 -1.04
CA ASN A 33 0.47 -6.67 -2.49
C ASN A 33 -0.91 -6.57 -3.16
N GLU A 34 -1.92 -7.31 -2.69
CA GLU A 34 -3.25 -7.34 -3.34
C GLU A 34 -4.31 -7.69 -2.29
N PRO A 35 -4.85 -6.71 -1.55
CA PRO A 35 -6.04 -6.92 -0.72
C PRO A 35 -7.20 -7.39 -1.60
N ASP A 36 -7.96 -8.40 -1.17
CA ASP A 36 -9.04 -8.96 -1.97
C ASP A 36 -10.42 -8.52 -1.49
N TYR A 37 -10.89 -9.08 -0.37
CA TYR A 37 -12.23 -8.88 0.14
C TYR A 37 -12.28 -7.92 1.33
N GLU A 38 -11.14 -7.38 1.76
CA GLU A 38 -11.09 -6.30 2.75
C GLU A 38 -11.70 -5.02 2.20
N SER A 39 -12.41 -4.29 3.06
CA SER A 39 -12.87 -2.95 2.74
C SER A 39 -11.70 -1.96 2.71
N TRP A 40 -11.88 -0.83 1.99
CA TRP A 40 -10.87 0.24 2.00
C TRP A 40 -10.58 0.73 3.44
N ALA A 41 -11.58 0.80 4.31
CA ALA A 41 -11.38 1.20 5.70
C ALA A 41 -10.45 0.25 6.47
N GLU A 42 -10.55 -1.06 6.23
CA GLU A 42 -9.66 -2.07 6.83
C GLU A 42 -8.23 -1.97 6.26
N VAL A 43 -8.11 -1.86 4.94
CA VAL A 43 -6.81 -1.69 4.26
C VAL A 43 -6.13 -0.39 4.70
N LYS A 44 -6.87 0.71 4.82
CA LYS A 44 -6.39 2.00 5.30
C LYS A 44 -5.88 1.91 6.74
N ALA A 45 -6.67 1.32 7.65
CA ALA A 45 -6.27 1.16 9.05
C ALA A 45 -5.01 0.31 9.19
N TYR A 46 -4.90 -0.79 8.44
CA TYR A 46 -3.67 -1.59 8.35
C TYR A 46 -2.48 -0.73 7.86
N SER A 47 -2.69 0.01 6.77
CA SER A 47 -1.65 0.78 6.11
C SER A 47 -1.12 1.90 7.00
N GLU A 48 -1.98 2.62 7.71
CA GLU A 48 -1.60 3.67 8.65
C GLU A 48 -0.67 3.14 9.76
N GLU A 49 -0.98 1.98 10.32
CA GLU A 49 -0.16 1.33 11.35
C GLU A 49 1.21 0.88 10.81
N VAL A 50 1.26 0.27 9.61
CA VAL A 50 2.52 -0.17 9.01
C VAL A 50 3.38 1.02 8.55
N ILE A 51 2.77 2.05 7.95
CA ILE A 51 3.46 3.29 7.55
C ILE A 51 4.09 3.95 8.77
N LYS A 52 3.37 4.03 9.90
CA LYS A 52 3.91 4.58 11.14
C LYS A 52 5.19 3.85 11.57
N VAL A 53 5.17 2.51 11.58
CA VAL A 53 6.35 1.69 11.93
C VAL A 53 7.52 1.93 10.98
N ILE A 54 7.27 2.04 9.67
CA ILE A 54 8.32 2.35 8.70
C ILE A 54 8.89 3.74 8.96
N ARG A 55 8.03 4.75 9.15
CA ARG A 55 8.40 6.16 9.30
C ARG A 55 9.11 6.47 10.61
N GLU A 56 8.98 5.63 11.64
CA GLU A 56 9.82 5.68 12.85
C GLU A 56 11.31 5.47 12.55
N ASN A 57 11.65 4.71 11.49
CA ASN A 57 13.03 4.39 11.12
C ASN A 57 13.48 5.02 9.79
N ASP A 58 12.57 5.22 8.85
CA ASP A 58 12.82 5.67 7.48
C ASP A 58 11.85 6.78 7.08
N PRO A 59 12.23 8.06 7.23
CA PRO A 59 11.33 9.18 6.97
C PRO A 59 11.09 9.45 5.48
N ASN A 60 11.88 8.88 4.56
CA ASN A 60 11.97 9.39 3.18
C ASN A 60 11.65 8.38 2.08
N ASN A 61 11.98 7.09 2.23
CA ASN A 61 11.79 6.14 1.13
C ASN A 61 10.29 5.95 0.79
N ILE A 62 10.02 5.60 -0.47
CA ILE A 62 8.65 5.48 -0.99
C ILE A 62 7.96 4.26 -0.37
N ILE A 63 6.70 4.43 0.01
CA ILE A 63 5.82 3.34 0.44
C ILE A 63 4.67 3.22 -0.59
N LEU A 64 4.50 2.03 -1.16
CA LEU A 64 3.41 1.64 -2.03
C LEU A 64 2.30 1.00 -1.20
N VAL A 65 1.07 1.49 -1.37
CA VAL A 65 -0.12 1.12 -0.61
C VAL A 65 -1.14 0.48 -1.56
N GLY A 66 -1.53 -0.76 -1.29
CA GLY A 66 -2.58 -1.47 -2.01
C GLY A 66 -3.99 -0.96 -1.72
N SER A 67 -4.94 -1.41 -2.53
CA SER A 67 -6.37 -1.14 -2.35
C SER A 67 -7.20 -2.41 -2.58
N PRO A 68 -8.46 -2.47 -2.12
CA PRO A 68 -9.34 -3.62 -2.34
C PRO A 68 -9.43 -4.08 -3.79
N HIS A 69 -9.87 -5.33 -3.96
CA HIS A 69 -10.04 -6.01 -5.24
C HIS A 69 -8.75 -6.05 -6.09
N TRP A 70 -7.66 -6.54 -5.50
CA TRP A 70 -6.35 -6.71 -6.17
C TRP A 70 -5.81 -5.39 -6.72
N ASP A 71 -5.78 -4.35 -5.88
CA ASP A 71 -5.33 -3.01 -6.23
C ASP A 71 -6.12 -2.37 -7.39
N GLN A 72 -7.42 -2.63 -7.45
CA GLN A 72 -8.28 -2.07 -8.50
C GLN A 72 -9.18 -0.94 -8.00
N ASP A 73 -9.46 -0.87 -6.70
CA ASP A 73 -10.32 0.16 -6.10
C ASP A 73 -9.54 1.42 -5.67
N VAL A 74 -8.68 1.91 -6.56
CA VAL A 74 -7.85 3.12 -6.32
C VAL A 74 -8.69 4.40 -6.17
N ASP A 75 -9.90 4.42 -6.72
CA ASP A 75 -10.88 5.49 -6.58
C ASP A 75 -11.39 5.62 -5.14
N LEU A 76 -11.52 4.51 -4.41
CA LEU A 76 -11.86 4.54 -2.98
C LEU A 76 -10.73 5.17 -2.17
N ALA A 77 -9.47 4.83 -2.48
CA ALA A 77 -8.31 5.42 -1.84
C ALA A 77 -8.17 6.93 -2.18
N ALA A 78 -8.50 7.33 -3.40
CA ALA A 78 -8.53 8.74 -3.79
C ALA A 78 -9.63 9.54 -3.05
N ALA A 79 -10.79 8.93 -2.81
CA ALA A 79 -11.91 9.56 -2.12
C ALA A 79 -11.69 9.70 -0.60
N ASP A 80 -11.00 8.75 0.03
CA ASP A 80 -10.65 8.79 1.46
C ASP A 80 -9.16 8.47 1.70
N PRO A 81 -8.24 9.36 1.30
CA PRO A 81 -6.81 9.09 1.29
C PRO A 81 -6.20 9.01 2.70
N ILE A 82 -5.01 8.42 2.78
CA ILE A 82 -4.17 8.46 3.99
C ILE A 82 -3.56 9.86 4.10
N LEU A 83 -3.75 10.52 5.23
CA LEU A 83 -3.33 11.90 5.47
C LEU A 83 -2.20 12.00 6.49
N GLY A 84 -1.47 13.11 6.47
CA GLY A 84 -0.42 13.40 7.46
C GLY A 84 0.89 12.62 7.26
N VAL A 85 1.03 11.92 6.13
CA VAL A 85 2.24 11.19 5.73
C VAL A 85 2.73 11.69 4.37
N THR A 86 4.01 11.48 4.07
CA THR A 86 4.63 11.87 2.79
C THR A 86 5.29 10.67 2.11
N ASN A 87 5.59 10.83 0.82
CA ASN A 87 6.24 9.82 -0.02
C ASN A 87 5.51 8.46 0.00
N ILE A 88 4.19 8.51 -0.11
CA ILE A 88 3.35 7.33 -0.36
C ILE A 88 2.80 7.39 -1.79
N MET A 89 2.56 6.23 -2.38
CA MET A 89 1.85 6.07 -3.66
C MET A 89 0.85 4.91 -3.51
N TYR A 90 -0.20 4.91 -4.33
CA TYR A 90 -1.16 3.82 -4.40
C TYR A 90 -0.85 2.91 -5.58
N THR A 91 -0.89 1.60 -5.40
CA THR A 91 -0.64 0.62 -6.46
C THR A 91 -1.89 0.41 -7.31
N MET A 92 -1.67 -0.02 -8.55
CA MET A 92 -2.72 -0.53 -9.43
C MET A 92 -2.19 -1.73 -10.19
N HIS A 93 -2.89 -2.86 -10.09
CA HIS A 93 -2.54 -4.08 -10.82
C HIS A 93 -3.54 -4.33 -11.96
N PHE A 94 -3.00 -4.66 -13.13
CA PHE A 94 -3.83 -5.03 -14.28
C PHE A 94 -3.23 -6.21 -15.05
N TYR A 95 -4.12 -7.04 -15.55
CA TYR A 95 -3.83 -8.08 -16.53
C TYR A 95 -4.48 -7.71 -17.86
N ALA A 96 -3.67 -7.48 -18.91
CA ALA A 96 -4.11 -6.90 -20.17
C ALA A 96 -5.15 -7.73 -20.96
N ALA A 97 -5.24 -9.04 -20.69
CA ALA A 97 -6.25 -9.92 -21.29
C ALA A 97 -7.60 -9.90 -20.55
N THR A 98 -7.65 -9.27 -19.36
CA THR A 98 -8.83 -9.25 -18.47
C THR A 98 -9.36 -7.84 -18.25
N HIS A 99 -8.47 -6.87 -18.03
CA HIS A 99 -8.82 -5.51 -17.62
C HIS A 99 -8.63 -4.52 -18.77
N GLY A 100 -9.67 -3.76 -19.06
CA GLY A 100 -9.81 -2.89 -20.23
C GLY A 100 -9.80 -1.40 -19.90
N LYS A 101 -10.69 -0.64 -20.55
CA LYS A 101 -10.78 0.82 -20.39
C LYS A 101 -11.33 1.20 -19.02
N GLU A 102 -12.21 0.37 -18.47
CA GLU A 102 -12.87 0.60 -17.19
C GLU A 102 -11.88 0.77 -16.04
N LEU A 103 -10.83 -0.06 -15.96
CA LEU A 103 -9.82 0.06 -14.91
C LEU A 103 -8.92 1.28 -15.13
N ARG A 104 -8.61 1.64 -16.38
CA ARG A 104 -7.86 2.87 -16.70
C ARG A 104 -8.64 4.13 -16.35
N ASP A 105 -9.94 4.15 -16.65
CA ASP A 105 -10.78 5.30 -16.32
C ASP A 105 -10.89 5.51 -14.81
N ARG A 106 -10.88 4.41 -14.04
CA ARG A 106 -10.87 4.47 -12.57
C ARG A 106 -9.58 5.06 -12.00
N THR A 107 -8.44 4.87 -12.66
CA THR A 107 -7.16 5.49 -12.23
C THR A 107 -7.04 6.97 -12.58
N ASP A 108 -7.88 7.47 -13.51
CA ASP A 108 -7.86 8.85 -13.99
C ASP A 108 -8.88 9.76 -13.25
N ALA A 109 -9.69 9.19 -12.35
CA ALA A 109 -10.82 9.84 -11.69
C ALA A 109 -10.44 10.80 -10.55
#